data_AF-A0A832MMB0-F1
#
_entry.id   AF-A0A832MMB0-F1
#
_cell.length_a   1.000
_cell.length_b   1.000
_cell.length_c   1.000
_cell.angle_alpha   90.00
_cell.angle_beta   90.00
_cell.angle_gamma   90.00
#
_symmetry.space_group_name_H-M   'P 1'
#
loop_
_entity.id
_entity.type
_entity.pdbx_description
1 polymer ?
#
loop_
_entity_poly.entity_id
_entity_poly.type
_entity_poly.pdbx_seq_one_letter_code
_entity_poly.pdbx_strand_id
1 'polypeptide(L)'
;MPTPYTQRDPKWKDKPLDSSGLTVDLFGCLALAVLHQCNRFEGKDHAPDFFVDWLNQNAGFTREGLFIWSKVAQWTNGRLRYLGSGLWARLRKKYTLQQVAFGRFNHWVARLPGRDVYDPWQGRVTQIVDGHIVIDGKPRKLLSNFRYLG
;
A
#
# COMPACT_ATOMS: atom_id res chain seq x y z
N MET A 1 -1.50 -10.74 -12.97
CA MET A 1 -1.01 -9.74 -12.00
C MET A 1 -2.09 -8.70 -11.85
N PRO A 2 -2.37 -8.18 -10.65
CA PRO A 2 -3.29 -7.04 -10.51
C PRO A 2 -2.83 -5.83 -11.30
N THR A 3 -3.74 -4.92 -11.61
CA THR A 3 -3.42 -3.65 -12.24
C THR A 3 -2.61 -2.78 -11.26
N PRO A 4 -1.45 -2.23 -11.68
CA PRO A 4 -0.66 -1.32 -10.84
C PRO A 4 -1.27 0.09 -10.88
N TYR A 5 -2.22 0.38 -10.01
CA TYR A 5 -2.86 1.70 -9.97
C TYR A 5 -1.92 2.79 -9.41
N THR A 6 -2.05 4.03 -9.88
CA THR A 6 -1.36 5.19 -9.29
C THR A 6 -2.27 5.91 -8.30
N GLN A 7 -1.76 6.33 -7.14
CA GLN A 7 -2.51 7.13 -6.16
C GLN A 7 -2.88 8.51 -6.71
N ARG A 8 -2.17 8.97 -7.74
CA ARG A 8 -2.34 10.28 -8.38
C ARG A 8 -3.38 10.29 -9.51
N ASP A 9 -4.10 9.19 -9.72
CA ASP A 9 -5.10 9.10 -10.80
C ASP A 9 -6.27 10.07 -10.51
N PRO A 10 -6.68 10.91 -11.48
CA PRO A 10 -7.80 11.84 -11.32
C PRO A 10 -9.10 11.22 -10.82
N LYS A 11 -9.33 9.92 -11.06
CA LYS A 11 -10.53 9.22 -10.61
C LYS A 11 -10.67 9.13 -9.09
N TRP A 12 -9.55 9.08 -8.36
CA TRP A 12 -9.58 8.87 -6.90
C TRP A 12 -8.58 9.72 -6.12
N LYS A 13 -7.69 10.46 -6.76
CA LYS A 13 -6.64 11.26 -6.09
C LYS A 13 -7.22 12.22 -5.02
N ASP A 14 -8.40 12.77 -5.27
CA ASP A 14 -9.07 13.75 -4.39
C ASP A 14 -9.97 13.07 -3.34
N LYS A 15 -10.02 11.73 -3.32
CA LYS A 15 -10.87 10.99 -2.41
C LYS A 15 -10.32 11.09 -0.98
N PRO A 16 -11.15 11.41 0.02
CA PRO A 16 -10.70 11.61 1.39
C PRO A 16 -10.36 10.29 2.10
N LEU A 17 -9.36 10.33 2.98
CA LEU A 17 -9.01 9.27 3.92
C LEU A 17 -9.73 9.54 5.24
N ASP A 18 -10.97 9.04 5.34
CA ASP A 18 -11.91 9.37 6.41
C ASP A 18 -12.03 10.91 6.62
N SER A 19 -12.21 11.35 7.86
CA SER A 19 -12.40 12.73 8.29
C SER A 19 -11.08 13.49 8.54
N SER A 20 -9.94 12.93 8.12
CA SER A 20 -8.60 13.47 8.44
C SER A 20 -8.21 14.75 7.69
N GLY A 21 -8.95 15.11 6.64
CA GLY A 21 -8.55 16.16 5.70
C GLY A 21 -7.44 15.74 4.73
N LEU A 22 -6.95 14.50 4.80
CA LEU A 22 -5.99 13.93 3.86
C LEU A 22 -6.71 13.24 2.69
N THR A 23 -6.05 13.18 1.54
CA THR A 23 -6.57 12.52 0.33
C THR A 23 -5.68 11.36 -0.12
N VAL A 24 -6.19 10.54 -1.04
CA VAL A 24 -5.43 9.45 -1.67
C VAL A 24 -4.15 9.96 -2.36
N ASP A 25 -4.17 11.14 -2.99
CA ASP A 25 -2.99 11.74 -3.62
C ASP A 25 -1.84 11.93 -2.62
N LEU A 26 -2.16 12.43 -1.42
CA LEU A 26 -1.17 12.82 -0.43
C LEU A 26 -0.70 11.64 0.43
N PHE A 27 -1.61 10.74 0.81
CA PHE A 27 -1.33 9.69 1.81
C PHE A 27 -1.82 8.28 1.42
N GLY A 28 -2.29 8.09 0.18
CA GLY A 28 -2.85 6.82 -0.29
C GLY A 28 -1.84 5.70 -0.56
N CYS A 29 -0.53 5.96 -0.51
CA CYS A 29 0.49 4.97 -0.88
C CYS A 29 0.37 3.65 -0.10
N LEU A 30 0.09 3.73 1.21
CA LEU A 30 -0.07 2.53 2.02
C LEU A 30 -1.33 1.75 1.63
N ALA A 31 -2.47 2.44 1.48
CA ALA A 31 -3.73 1.80 1.13
C ALA A 31 -3.65 1.09 -0.23
N LEU A 32 -3.05 1.73 -1.24
CA LEU A 32 -2.88 1.12 -2.56
C LEU A 32 -1.86 -0.02 -2.57
N ALA A 33 -0.76 0.09 -1.82
CA ALA A 33 0.20 -1.01 -1.68
C ALA A 33 -0.46 -2.24 -1.02
N VAL A 34 -1.30 -2.04 0.00
CA VAL A 34 -2.10 -3.09 0.65
C VAL A 34 -3.11 -3.69 -0.33
N LEU A 35 -3.85 -2.84 -1.06
CA LEU A 35 -4.83 -3.27 -2.05
C LEU A 35 -4.19 -4.16 -3.11
N HIS A 36 -3.04 -3.77 -3.66
CA HIS A 36 -2.34 -4.56 -4.66
C HIS A 36 -1.95 -5.95 -4.13
N GLN A 37 -1.51 -6.06 -2.88
CA GLN A 37 -1.22 -7.36 -2.26
C GLN A 37 -2.50 -8.18 -2.02
N CYS A 38 -3.59 -7.55 -1.62
CA CYS A 38 -4.88 -8.21 -1.46
C CYS A 38 -5.39 -8.74 -2.80
N ASN A 39 -5.42 -7.90 -3.85
CA ASN A 39 -5.79 -8.28 -5.21
C ASN A 39 -4.94 -9.45 -5.72
N ARG A 40 -3.62 -9.40 -5.50
CA ARG A 40 -2.69 -10.48 -5.88
C ARG A 40 -3.00 -11.78 -5.15
N PHE A 41 -3.29 -11.71 -3.86
CA PHE A 41 -3.61 -12.88 -3.06
C PHE A 41 -4.96 -13.49 -3.45
N GLU A 42 -5.97 -12.66 -3.67
CA GLU A 42 -7.34 -13.10 -3.96
C GLU A 42 -7.56 -13.47 -5.43
N GLY A 43 -6.64 -13.11 -6.33
CA GLY A 43 -6.83 -13.27 -7.77
C GLY A 43 -7.89 -12.32 -8.33
N LYS A 44 -8.01 -11.12 -7.74
CA LYS A 44 -8.98 -10.09 -8.11
C LYS A 44 -8.29 -8.81 -8.57
N ASP A 45 -9.08 -7.85 -9.06
CA ASP A 45 -8.60 -6.53 -9.47
C ASP A 45 -9.57 -5.42 -9.01
N HIS A 46 -9.70 -5.26 -7.70
CA HIS A 46 -10.47 -4.15 -7.14
C HIS A 46 -9.76 -2.82 -7.39
N ALA A 47 -10.52 -1.82 -7.85
CA ALA A 47 -10.02 -0.46 -8.06
C ALA A 47 -9.80 0.29 -6.73
N PRO A 48 -8.94 1.33 -6.71
CA PRO A 48 -8.60 2.04 -5.48
C PRO A 48 -9.77 2.78 -4.83
N ASP A 49 -10.66 3.36 -5.63
CA ASP A 49 -11.87 4.05 -5.16
C ASP A 49 -12.75 3.11 -4.31
N PHE A 50 -13.03 1.92 -4.84
CA PHE A 50 -13.82 0.89 -4.16
C PHE A 50 -13.20 0.47 -2.82
N PHE A 51 -11.88 0.27 -2.79
CA PHE A 51 -11.20 -0.10 -1.55
C PHE A 51 -11.18 1.04 -0.53
N VAL A 52 -10.94 2.28 -0.97
CA VAL A 52 -10.94 3.45 -0.08
C VAL A 52 -12.35 3.74 0.44
N ASP A 53 -13.40 3.56 -0.39
CA ASP A 53 -14.79 3.64 0.06
C ASP A 53 -15.08 2.63 1.15
N TRP A 54 -14.70 1.37 0.91
CA TRP A 54 -14.89 0.33 1.91
C TRP A 54 -14.15 0.63 3.20
N LEU A 55 -12.91 1.12 3.14
CA LEU A 55 -12.15 1.52 4.32
C LEU A 55 -12.87 2.64 5.08
N ASN A 56 -13.29 3.72 4.41
CA ASN A 56 -14.01 4.82 5.05
C ASN A 56 -15.30 4.34 5.73
N GLN A 57 -16.07 3.47 5.08
CA GLN A 57 -17.31 2.91 5.63
C GLN A 57 -17.09 1.96 6.81
N ASN A 58 -15.89 1.39 6.94
CA ASN A 58 -15.57 0.39 7.95
C ASN A 58 -14.60 0.91 9.02
N ALA A 59 -14.42 2.23 9.17
CA ALA A 59 -13.42 2.82 10.07
C ALA A 59 -12.02 2.24 9.80
N GLY A 60 -11.61 2.30 8.53
CA GLY A 60 -10.32 1.82 8.01
C GLY A 60 -9.16 2.77 8.20
N PHE A 61 -9.46 4.00 8.64
CA PHE A 61 -8.47 4.99 8.99
C PHE A 61 -8.73 5.54 10.39
N THR A 62 -7.68 6.03 11.04
CA THR A 62 -7.82 6.86 12.24
C THR A 62 -8.26 8.27 11.86
N ARG A 63 -8.57 9.11 12.86
CA ARG A 63 -8.91 10.54 12.63
C ARG A 63 -7.74 11.31 12.00
N GLU A 64 -6.52 10.84 12.19
CA GLU A 64 -5.30 11.38 11.58
C GLU A 64 -5.01 10.79 10.19
N GLY A 65 -5.91 9.94 9.66
CA GLY A 65 -5.77 9.31 8.35
C GLY A 65 -4.84 8.10 8.32
N LEU A 66 -4.47 7.55 9.50
CA LEU A 66 -3.58 6.38 9.57
C LEU A 66 -4.34 5.09 9.28
N PHE A 67 -3.76 4.21 8.47
CA PHE A 67 -4.37 2.95 8.08
C PHE A 67 -4.48 1.95 9.26
N ILE A 68 -5.66 1.35 9.44
CA ILE A 68 -5.91 0.37 10.52
C ILE A 68 -5.74 -1.07 10.02
N TRP A 69 -4.67 -1.74 10.45
CA TRP A 69 -4.25 -3.06 9.92
C TRP A 69 -5.24 -4.20 10.11
N SER A 70 -6.04 -4.18 11.19
CA SER A 70 -7.05 -5.21 11.44
C SER A 70 -8.08 -5.29 10.31
N LYS A 71 -8.25 -4.21 9.54
CA LYS A 71 -9.17 -4.14 8.41
C LYS A 71 -8.74 -4.94 7.19
N VAL A 72 -7.46 -5.27 7.05
CA VAL A 72 -7.02 -6.22 6.01
C VAL A 72 -7.64 -7.60 6.22
N ALA A 73 -7.69 -8.05 7.47
CA ALA A 73 -8.31 -9.32 7.80
C ALA A 73 -9.82 -9.26 7.52
N GLN A 74 -10.49 -8.17 7.87
CA GLN A 74 -11.91 -8.02 7.57
C GLN A 74 -12.17 -8.00 6.05
N TRP A 75 -11.39 -7.23 5.27
CA TRP A 75 -11.49 -7.17 3.80
C TRP A 75 -11.34 -8.53 3.13
N THR A 76 -10.36 -9.31 3.59
CA THR A 76 -10.02 -10.61 2.99
C THR A 76 -10.74 -11.80 3.63
N ASN A 77 -11.75 -11.56 4.47
CA ASN A 77 -12.47 -12.58 5.25
C ASN A 77 -11.53 -13.50 6.06
N GLY A 78 -10.61 -12.88 6.79
CA GLY A 78 -9.64 -13.51 7.69
C GLY A 78 -8.46 -14.20 6.99
N ARG A 79 -8.38 -14.15 5.65
CA ARG A 79 -7.38 -14.91 4.88
C ARG A 79 -6.01 -14.25 4.87
N LEU A 80 -5.94 -12.93 4.91
CA LEU A 80 -4.71 -12.17 5.14
C LEU A 80 -4.76 -11.48 6.50
N ARG A 81 -3.62 -11.45 7.19
CA ARG A 81 -3.46 -10.72 8.45
C ARG A 81 -2.15 -9.97 8.44
N TYR A 82 -2.13 -8.77 9.02
CA TYR A 82 -0.88 -8.05 9.24
C TYR A 82 -0.13 -8.65 10.44
N LEU A 83 1.16 -8.98 10.27
CA LEU A 83 2.03 -9.46 11.37
C LEU A 83 3.36 -8.71 11.35
N GLY A 84 3.38 -7.50 11.92
CA GLY A 84 4.56 -6.69 12.30
C GLY A 84 5.53 -6.24 11.20
N SER A 85 5.63 -6.97 10.09
CA SER A 85 6.58 -6.75 8.98
C SER A 85 5.98 -7.04 7.61
N GLY A 86 4.65 -7.21 7.52
CA GLY A 86 3.97 -7.55 6.26
C GLY A 86 2.62 -8.22 6.45
N LEU A 87 1.97 -8.54 5.33
CA LEU A 87 0.71 -9.27 5.27
C LEU A 87 0.98 -10.77 5.09
N TRP A 88 0.31 -11.59 5.88
CA TRP A 88 0.53 -13.03 5.95
C TRP A 88 -0.74 -13.78 5.65
N ALA A 89 -0.64 -14.73 4.72
CA ALA A 89 -1.67 -15.74 4.50
C ALA A 89 -1.47 -16.94 5.46
N ARG A 90 -2.56 -17.65 5.77
CA ARG A 90 -2.53 -18.90 6.59
C ARG A 90 -1.55 -19.96 6.06
N LEU A 91 -1.26 -19.96 4.76
CA LEU A 91 -0.31 -20.86 4.08
C LEU A 91 1.16 -20.36 4.11
N ARG A 92 1.53 -19.47 5.05
CA ARG A 92 2.89 -18.88 5.19
C ARG A 92 3.42 -18.12 3.97
N LYS A 93 2.57 -17.77 2.99
CA LYS A 93 2.95 -16.82 1.94
C LYS A 93 3.00 -15.41 2.54
N LYS A 94 4.18 -14.81 2.55
CA LYS A 94 4.42 -13.45 3.04
C LYS A 94 4.32 -12.46 1.86
N TYR A 95 3.43 -11.49 1.98
CA TYR A 95 3.32 -10.34 1.11
C TYR A 95 3.90 -9.14 1.84
N THR A 96 5.04 -8.67 1.36
CA THR A 96 5.82 -7.67 2.10
C THR A 96 5.43 -6.26 1.63
N LEU A 97 5.30 -5.35 2.58
CA LEU A 97 5.21 -3.92 2.36
C LEU A 97 6.54 -3.31 2.79
N GLN A 98 7.03 -2.29 2.08
CA GLN A 98 8.30 -1.66 2.38
C GLN A 98 8.16 -0.15 2.32
N GLN A 99 8.89 0.56 3.18
CA GLN A 99 9.04 2.00 3.05
C GLN A 99 10.30 2.35 2.24
N VAL A 100 10.21 3.42 1.47
CA VAL A 100 11.34 4.08 0.80
C VAL A 100 11.49 5.51 1.29
N ALA A 101 12.73 5.97 1.37
CA ALA A 101 13.03 7.36 1.70
C ALA A 101 12.53 8.28 0.58
N PHE A 102 11.63 9.22 0.90
CA PHE A 102 11.01 10.10 -0.08
C PHE A 102 11.01 11.57 0.40
N GLY A 103 12.17 12.22 0.28
CA GLY A 103 12.34 13.58 0.77
C GLY A 103 12.24 13.63 2.29
N ARG A 104 11.29 14.42 2.82
CA ARG A 104 11.01 14.55 4.26
C ARG A 104 10.02 13.51 4.79
N PHE A 105 9.47 12.65 3.93
CA PHE A 105 8.46 11.66 4.28
C PHE A 105 8.88 10.25 3.83
N ASN A 106 8.19 9.25 4.36
CA ASN A 106 8.34 7.87 3.92
C ASN A 106 7.23 7.52 2.93
N HIS A 107 7.57 6.76 1.89
CA HIS A 107 6.62 6.29 0.89
C HIS A 107 6.47 4.77 0.95
N TRP A 108 5.25 4.27 0.86
CA TRP A 108 4.95 2.83 0.94
C TRP A 108 4.89 2.18 -0.43
N VAL A 109 5.54 1.03 -0.56
CA VAL A 109 5.57 0.21 -1.77
C VAL A 109 5.27 -1.26 -1.44
N ALA A 110 4.78 -2.01 -2.42
CA ALA A 110 4.50 -3.44 -2.27
C ALA A 110 5.64 -4.26 -2.88
N ARG A 111 6.31 -5.05 -2.05
CA ARG A 111 7.35 -6.00 -2.47
C ARG A 111 6.70 -7.20 -3.16
N LEU A 112 7.11 -7.46 -4.39
CA LEU A 112 6.67 -8.61 -5.18
C LEU A 112 7.75 -9.71 -5.15
N PRO A 113 7.46 -10.93 -5.62
CA PRO A 113 8.50 -11.97 -5.73
C PRO A 113 9.69 -11.50 -6.58
N GLY A 114 10.88 -12.03 -6.27
CA GLY A 114 12.09 -11.67 -7.00
C GLY A 114 12.61 -10.28 -6.63
N ARG A 115 12.84 -9.43 -7.63
CA ARG A 115 13.33 -8.04 -7.46
C ARG A 115 12.27 -6.98 -7.71
N ASP A 116 11.03 -7.39 -7.99
CA ASP A 116 9.98 -6.47 -8.39
C ASP A 116 9.33 -5.77 -7.19
N VAL A 117 8.92 -4.53 -7.40
CA VAL A 117 8.25 -3.66 -6.44
C VAL A 117 7.17 -2.88 -7.14
N TYR A 118 5.93 -3.02 -6.69
CA TYR A 118 4.86 -2.13 -7.10
C TYR A 118 4.94 -0.82 -6.30
N ASP A 119 4.95 0.29 -7.03
CA ASP A 119 4.99 1.63 -6.50
C ASP A 119 3.67 2.39 -6.79
N PRO A 120 2.86 2.66 -5.75
CA PRO A 120 1.61 3.42 -5.86
C PRO A 120 1.78 4.87 -6.31
N TRP A 121 2.94 5.51 -6.11
CA TRP A 121 3.14 6.91 -6.50
C TRP A 121 3.09 7.09 -8.02
N GLN A 122 3.58 6.09 -8.74
CA GLN A 122 3.72 6.11 -10.20
C GLN A 122 2.81 5.09 -10.89
N GLY A 123 2.15 4.20 -10.14
CA GLY A 123 1.28 3.17 -10.71
C GLY A 123 2.05 2.22 -11.62
N ARG A 124 3.23 1.78 -11.19
CA ARG A 124 4.03 0.83 -11.98
C ARG A 124 4.82 -0.12 -11.10
N VAL A 125 5.22 -1.21 -11.72
CA VAL A 125 6.20 -2.14 -11.15
C VAL A 125 7.59 -1.69 -11.59
N THR A 126 8.51 -1.59 -10.63
CA THR A 126 9.93 -1.30 -10.83
C THR A 126 10.78 -2.39 -10.18
N GLN A 127 12.08 -2.37 -10.43
CA GLN A 127 13.02 -3.35 -9.89
C GLN A 127 13.92 -2.75 -8.83
N ILE A 128 14.27 -3.60 -7.86
CA ILE A 128 15.28 -3.31 -6.86
C ILE A 128 16.65 -3.53 -7.48
N VAL A 129 17.45 -2.47 -7.49
CA VAL A 129 18.85 -2.48 -7.91
C VAL A 129 19.67 -1.92 -6.74
N ASP A 130 20.56 -2.75 -6.20
CA ASP A 130 21.46 -2.37 -5.09
C ASP A 130 20.76 -1.69 -3.91
N GLY A 131 19.59 -2.23 -3.52
CA GLY A 131 18.79 -1.72 -2.41
C GLY A 131 17.99 -0.44 -2.72
N HIS A 132 17.93 -0.03 -3.99
CA HIS A 132 17.20 1.14 -4.45
C HIS A 132 16.11 0.79 -5.45
N ILE A 133 15.10 1.64 -5.55
CA ILE A 133 14.11 1.67 -6.64
C ILE A 133 14.06 3.06 -7.27
N VAL A 134 13.58 3.17 -8.50
CA VAL A 134 13.46 4.48 -9.18
C VAL A 134 12.03 5.01 -9.07
N ILE A 135 11.88 6.19 -8.47
CA ILE A 135 10.59 6.91 -8.37
C ILE A 135 10.79 8.31 -8.94
N ASP A 136 9.94 8.69 -9.92
CA ASP A 136 10.05 9.95 -10.66
C ASP A 136 11.48 10.24 -11.15
N GLY A 137 12.13 9.21 -11.72
CA GLY A 137 13.48 9.29 -12.28
C GLY A 137 14.61 9.34 -11.25
N LYS A 138 14.31 9.33 -9.94
CA LYS A 138 15.31 9.42 -8.87
C LYS A 138 15.46 8.08 -8.13
N PRO A 139 16.70 7.61 -7.87
CA PRO A 139 16.91 6.44 -7.03
C PRO A 139 16.49 6.74 -5.58
N ARG A 140 15.70 5.84 -4.99
CA ARG A 140 15.18 5.91 -3.63
C ARG A 140 15.59 4.67 -2.87
N LYS A 141 16.22 4.86 -1.71
CA LYS A 141 16.69 3.78 -0.86
C LYS A 141 15.52 3.07 -0.16
N LEU A 142 15.52 1.74 -0.20
CA LEU A 142 14.64 0.94 0.65
C LEU A 142 15.09 1.05 2.10
N LEU A 143 14.16 1.39 2.99
CA LEU A 143 14.46 1.50 4.42
C LEU A 143 14.51 0.11 5.04
N SER A 144 15.59 -0.21 5.76
CA SER A 144 15.81 -1.54 6.35
C SER A 144 14.99 -1.80 7.62
N ASN A 145 14.43 -0.76 8.24
CA ASN A 145 13.79 -0.84 9.55
C ASN A 145 12.35 -0.31 9.50
N PHE A 146 11.41 -1.21 9.79
CA PHE A 146 10.02 -0.85 10.11
C PHE A 146 10.03 -0.12 11.46
N ARG A 147 9.63 1.16 11.50
CA ARG A 147 9.17 1.81 12.74
C ARG A 147 7.69 2.10 12.57
N TYR A 148 6.87 1.45 13.38
CA TYR A 148 5.47 1.81 13.55
C TYR A 148 5.35 3.04 14.45
N LEU A 149 4.55 3.99 14.02
CA LEU A 149 3.85 4.91 14.91
C LEU A 149 2.40 4.41 14.95
N GLY A 150 1.93 4.04 16.15
CA GLY A 150 0.51 3.82 16.48
C GLY A 150 -0.10 2.54 15.97
#